data_AF-A0A842HI73-F1
#
_entry.id   AF-A0A842HI73-F1
#
_cell.length_a   1.000
_cell.length_b   1.000
_cell.length_c   1.000
_cell.angle_alpha   90.00
_cell.angle_beta   90.00
_cell.angle_gamma   90.00
#
_symmetry.space_group_name_H-M   'P 1'
#
loop_
_entity.id
_entity.type
_entity.pdbx_description
1 polymer ?
#
loop_
_entity_poly.entity_id
_entity_poly.type
_entity_poly.pdbx_seq_one_letter_code
_entity_poly.pdbx_strand_id
1 'polypeptide(L)'
;MHATKITNTTATIAAFLAFSVAASGAIYTTTLSGVTTNNTGGAAPNFNAQFPVGSAWSATLQWDTEASPLFSGATQAQFRLLEFELTLYGETENFTTSALTDKASFGVTNGSITGGDYHSIQFTTEYGTENLTDDTIYEYTLLSLNITLEPVYFNGAASLTTPPSELDLSLYDLENSQTGLKIYTTDMGWSNTPLRGNINPVPEPSTYALMGGVAMLGLAALRRRKAK
;
A
#
# COMPACT_ATOMS: atom_id res chain seq x y z
N MET A 1 21.40 27.02 69.96
CA MET A 1 21.61 25.56 69.77
C MET A 1 20.24 24.89 69.82
N HIS A 2 19.63 24.61 68.67
CA HIS A 2 18.59 23.61 68.42
C HIS A 2 18.26 23.70 66.93
N ALA A 3 18.79 22.78 66.13
CA ALA A 3 18.51 22.67 64.71
C ALA A 3 17.34 21.70 64.53
N THR A 4 16.19 22.21 64.10
CA THR A 4 15.03 21.39 63.75
C THR A 4 15.22 20.81 62.35
N LYS A 5 15.34 19.50 62.27
CA LYS A 5 15.51 18.73 61.04
C LYS A 5 14.15 18.59 60.35
N ILE A 6 13.94 19.32 59.25
CA ILE A 6 12.77 19.14 58.38
C ILE A 6 13.08 17.97 57.44
N THR A 7 12.35 16.87 57.57
CA THR A 7 12.44 15.72 56.68
C THR A 7 11.29 15.85 55.67
N ASN A 8 11.62 16.21 54.43
CA ASN A 8 10.66 16.22 53.34
C ASN A 8 10.45 14.79 52.86
N THR A 9 9.30 14.20 53.21
CA THR A 9 8.87 12.91 52.68
C THR A 9 8.20 13.15 51.34
N THR A 10 8.93 13.01 50.24
CA THR A 10 8.36 13.03 48.89
C THR A 10 7.61 11.71 48.67
N ALA A 11 6.29 11.73 48.81
CA ALA A 11 5.44 10.62 48.40
C ALA A 11 5.30 10.66 46.87
N THR A 12 5.99 9.76 46.19
CA THR A 12 5.78 9.52 44.75
C THR A 12 4.42 8.85 44.57
N ILE A 13 3.39 9.63 44.21
CA ILE A 13 2.12 9.09 43.75
C ILE A 13 2.37 8.54 42.34
N ALA A 14 2.56 7.22 42.24
CA ALA A 14 2.53 6.51 40.97
C ALA A 14 1.08 6.51 40.48
N ALA A 15 0.73 7.46 39.60
CA ALA A 15 -0.48 7.38 38.82
C ALA A 15 -0.34 6.20 37.85
N PHE A 16 -0.96 5.07 38.19
CA PHE A 16 -1.23 4.00 37.23
C PHE A 16 -2.25 4.56 36.23
N LEU A 17 -1.76 5.11 35.12
CA LEU A 17 -2.55 5.24 33.90
C LEU A 17 -2.84 3.80 33.46
N ALA A 18 -4.07 3.36 33.71
CA ALA A 18 -4.61 2.19 33.05
C ALA A 18 -4.68 2.51 31.56
N PHE A 19 -3.66 2.10 30.81
CA PHE A 19 -3.83 1.89 29.37
C PHE A 19 -4.88 0.77 29.25
N SER A 20 -6.09 1.15 28.84
CA SER A 20 -6.96 0.21 28.19
C SER A 20 -6.19 -0.32 26.99
N VAL A 21 -5.65 -1.54 27.11
CA VAL A 21 -5.26 -2.33 25.96
C VAL A 21 -6.54 -2.42 25.14
N ALA A 22 -6.58 -1.71 24.00
CA ALA A 22 -7.65 -1.86 23.04
C ALA A 22 -7.82 -3.36 22.83
N ALA A 23 -9.07 -3.84 22.89
CA ALA A 23 -9.40 -5.20 22.52
C ALA A 23 -8.62 -5.52 21.24
N SER A 24 -7.86 -6.62 21.21
CA SER A 24 -7.09 -6.98 20.04
C SER A 24 -8.08 -7.31 18.93
N GLY A 25 -8.50 -6.29 18.18
CA GLY A 25 -9.27 -6.49 16.97
C GLY A 25 -8.47 -7.39 16.04
N ALA A 26 -9.17 -8.22 15.28
CA ALA A 26 -8.48 -9.10 14.34
C ALA A 26 -7.71 -8.23 13.34
N ILE A 27 -6.39 -8.29 13.38
CA ILE A 27 -5.53 -7.59 12.44
C ILE A 27 -5.53 -8.36 11.13
N TYR A 28 -5.86 -7.68 10.03
CA TYR A 28 -5.73 -8.23 8.69
C TYR A 28 -4.51 -7.64 8.01
N THR A 29 -3.72 -8.52 7.39
CA THR A 29 -2.53 -8.17 6.60
C THR A 29 -2.68 -8.77 5.21
N THR A 30 -2.39 -7.98 4.19
CA THR A 30 -2.35 -8.44 2.80
C THR A 30 -1.17 -7.81 2.07
N THR A 31 -0.70 -8.49 1.02
CA THR A 31 0.29 -7.96 0.10
C THR A 31 -0.33 -7.85 -1.29
N LEU A 32 -0.34 -6.65 -1.83
CA LEU A 32 -0.65 -6.39 -3.23
C LEU A 32 0.64 -6.37 -4.04
N SER A 33 0.61 -6.88 -5.26
CA SER A 33 1.77 -6.84 -6.14
C SER A 33 1.34 -6.61 -7.58
N GLY A 34 2.29 -6.15 -8.39
CA GLY A 34 2.01 -5.81 -9.77
C GLY A 34 3.25 -5.46 -10.55
N VAL A 35 3.05 -4.94 -11.75
CA VAL A 35 4.12 -4.41 -12.61
C VAL A 35 3.75 -3.01 -13.09
N THR A 36 4.76 -2.14 -13.27
CA THR A 36 4.57 -0.83 -13.89
C THR A 36 4.10 -1.02 -15.34
N THR A 37 2.97 -0.43 -15.70
CA THR A 37 2.43 -0.52 -17.07
C THR A 37 2.64 0.77 -17.84
N ASN A 38 2.83 1.88 -17.13
CA ASN A 38 3.14 3.15 -17.73
C ASN A 38 3.92 4.04 -16.75
N ASN A 39 5.00 4.62 -17.26
CA ASN A 39 5.73 5.68 -16.59
C ASN A 39 5.46 7.01 -17.32
N THR A 40 4.23 7.50 -17.22
CA THR A 40 3.92 8.86 -17.67
C THR A 40 4.48 9.87 -16.68
N GLY A 41 4.97 11.03 -17.16
CA GLY A 41 5.04 12.21 -16.29
C GLY A 41 6.29 13.05 -16.15
N GLY A 42 7.17 13.05 -17.15
CA GLY A 42 8.47 13.70 -16.93
C GLY A 42 9.31 13.01 -15.86
N ALA A 43 8.95 11.78 -15.46
CA ALA A 43 9.85 10.88 -14.77
C ALA A 43 11.15 10.84 -15.58
N ALA A 44 12.23 11.31 -14.95
CA ALA A 44 13.50 11.60 -15.60
C ALA A 44 14.00 10.32 -16.24
N PRO A 45 14.90 10.44 -17.23
CA PRO A 45 15.64 9.32 -17.76
C PRO A 45 16.14 8.36 -16.67
N ASN A 46 16.52 8.87 -15.50
CA ASN A 46 16.99 8.09 -14.36
C ASN A 46 15.91 7.19 -13.73
N PHE A 47 14.71 7.72 -13.46
CA PHE A 47 13.62 6.92 -12.90
C PHE A 47 13.21 5.81 -13.87
N ASN A 48 13.06 6.15 -15.16
CA ASN A 48 12.66 5.17 -16.18
C ASN A 48 13.76 4.16 -16.52
N ALA A 49 15.03 4.54 -16.38
CA ALA A 49 16.14 3.61 -16.52
C ALA A 49 16.19 2.61 -15.35
N GLN A 50 15.87 3.07 -14.13
CA GLN A 50 15.87 2.20 -12.97
C GLN A 50 14.62 1.33 -12.86
N PHE A 51 13.44 1.91 -13.10
CA PHE A 51 12.15 1.26 -12.97
C PHE A 51 11.40 1.33 -14.30
N PRO A 52 11.90 0.69 -15.38
CA PRO A 52 11.23 0.69 -16.67
C PRO A 52 9.82 0.08 -16.60
N VAL A 53 9.01 0.33 -17.62
CA VAL A 53 7.73 -0.39 -17.79
C VAL A 53 7.98 -1.90 -17.74
N GLY A 54 7.24 -2.60 -16.88
CA GLY A 54 7.42 -4.01 -16.57
C GLY A 54 8.12 -4.27 -15.22
N SER A 55 8.64 -3.23 -14.57
CA SER A 55 9.24 -3.33 -13.23
C SER A 55 8.21 -3.79 -12.23
N ALA A 56 8.56 -4.79 -11.41
CA ALA A 56 7.68 -5.29 -10.39
C ALA A 56 7.56 -4.31 -9.22
N TRP A 57 6.46 -4.39 -8.49
CA TRP A 57 6.29 -3.73 -7.20
C TRP A 57 5.46 -4.60 -6.26
N SER A 58 5.62 -4.39 -4.95
CA SER A 58 4.80 -5.00 -3.91
C SER A 58 4.46 -3.97 -2.83
N ALA A 59 3.26 -4.04 -2.27
CA ALA A 59 2.85 -3.23 -1.14
C ALA A 59 2.23 -4.10 -0.05
N THR A 60 2.73 -3.97 1.17
CA THR A 60 2.15 -4.60 2.37
C THR A 60 1.20 -3.62 3.03
N LEU A 61 0.00 -4.09 3.32
CA LEU A 61 -1.08 -3.32 3.91
C LEU A 61 -1.56 -4.04 5.16
N GLN A 62 -1.76 -3.30 6.24
CA GLN A 62 -2.31 -3.85 7.48
C GLN A 62 -3.35 -2.90 8.07
N TRP A 63 -4.46 -3.46 8.57
CA TRP A 63 -5.45 -2.71 9.35
C TRP A 63 -6.08 -3.58 10.42
N ASP A 64 -6.65 -2.92 11.42
CA ASP A 64 -7.52 -3.55 12.41
C ASP A 64 -8.92 -3.68 11.82
N THR A 65 -9.44 -4.91 11.74
CA THR A 65 -10.76 -5.19 11.15
C THR A 65 -11.94 -4.74 12.03
N GLU A 66 -11.66 -4.38 13.27
CA GLU A 66 -12.63 -3.86 14.24
C GLU A 66 -12.50 -2.35 14.47
N ALA A 67 -11.60 -1.68 13.75
CA ALA A 67 -11.36 -0.25 13.92
C ALA A 67 -12.61 0.58 13.59
N SER A 68 -12.86 1.59 14.42
CA SER A 68 -13.81 2.65 14.06
C SER A 68 -13.29 3.46 12.86
N PRO A 69 -14.16 3.93 11.96
CA PRO A 69 -13.74 4.78 10.86
C PRO A 69 -13.17 6.12 11.37
N LEU A 70 -12.12 6.60 10.72
CA LEU A 70 -11.62 7.99 10.87
C LEU A 70 -12.69 8.99 10.41
N PHE A 71 -13.41 8.63 9.36
CA PHE A 71 -14.53 9.37 8.80
C PHE A 71 -15.54 8.37 8.21
N SER A 72 -16.84 8.62 8.38
CA SER A 72 -17.91 7.85 7.73
C SER A 72 -19.02 8.78 7.28
N GLY A 73 -19.53 8.55 6.08
CA GLY A 73 -20.65 9.25 5.46
C GLY A 73 -21.55 8.28 4.70
N ALA A 74 -22.58 8.80 4.04
CA ALA A 74 -23.57 7.96 3.34
C ALA A 74 -22.99 7.10 2.20
N THR A 75 -21.89 7.55 1.60
CA THR A 75 -21.29 6.96 0.41
C THR A 75 -19.81 6.65 0.56
N GLN A 76 -19.19 6.92 1.71
CA GLN A 76 -17.77 6.66 1.88
C GLN A 76 -17.40 6.49 3.36
N ALA A 77 -16.40 5.67 3.62
CA ALA A 77 -15.76 5.55 4.92
C ALA A 77 -14.25 5.48 4.76
N GLN A 78 -13.52 5.96 5.76
CA GLN A 78 -12.07 5.92 5.81
C GLN A 78 -11.62 5.25 7.09
N PHE A 79 -10.67 4.33 6.98
CA PHE A 79 -10.10 3.58 8.09
C PHE A 79 -8.59 3.75 8.10
N ARG A 80 -8.01 3.66 9.28
CA ARG A 80 -6.56 3.79 9.44
C ARG A 80 -5.85 2.51 8.99
N LEU A 81 -4.74 2.67 8.28
CA LEU A 81 -3.78 1.60 8.08
C LEU A 81 -2.79 1.60 9.24
N LEU A 82 -2.55 0.42 9.80
CA LEU A 82 -1.47 0.18 10.75
C LEU A 82 -0.13 0.08 10.02
N GLU A 83 -0.15 -0.43 8.78
CA GLU A 83 1.02 -0.56 7.92
C GLU A 83 0.64 -0.22 6.47
N PHE A 84 1.51 0.57 5.84
CA PHE A 84 1.60 0.71 4.40
C PHE A 84 3.09 0.75 4.08
N GLU A 85 3.63 -0.32 3.51
CA GLU A 85 5.00 -0.40 3.01
C GLU A 85 4.96 -0.69 1.51
N LEU A 86 5.74 0.04 0.72
CA LEU A 86 5.87 -0.15 -0.73
C LEU A 86 7.33 -0.48 -1.07
N THR A 87 7.52 -1.52 -1.88
CA THR A 87 8.79 -1.83 -2.53
C THR A 87 8.63 -1.76 -4.05
N LEU A 88 9.52 -1.02 -4.70
CA LEU A 88 9.73 -1.05 -6.15
C LEU A 88 10.99 -1.85 -6.47
N TYR A 89 10.85 -2.83 -7.36
CA TYR A 89 11.96 -3.65 -7.81
C TYR A 89 12.55 -3.07 -9.08
N GLY A 90 13.70 -2.41 -8.95
CA GLY A 90 14.39 -1.80 -10.08
C GLY A 90 15.51 -2.68 -10.65
N GLU A 91 16.06 -2.26 -11.78
CA GLU A 91 17.10 -2.99 -12.51
C GLU A 91 18.41 -3.13 -11.70
N THR A 92 18.85 -2.05 -11.04
CA THR A 92 20.10 -2.05 -10.25
C THR A 92 19.89 -2.20 -8.73
N GLU A 93 18.92 -1.49 -8.16
CA GLU A 93 18.54 -1.52 -6.75
C GLU A 93 17.01 -1.51 -6.54
N ASN A 94 16.59 -2.00 -5.38
CA ASN A 94 15.20 -1.87 -4.94
C ASN A 94 15.04 -0.56 -4.16
N PHE A 95 13.90 0.09 -4.33
CA PHE A 95 13.47 1.20 -3.48
C PHE A 95 12.37 0.73 -2.54
N THR A 96 12.45 1.07 -1.25
CA THR A 96 11.39 0.78 -0.27
C THR A 96 11.05 2.05 0.49
N THR A 97 9.79 2.26 0.79
CA THR A 97 9.33 3.33 1.70
C THR A 97 8.05 2.91 2.39
N SER A 98 7.81 3.41 3.59
CA SER A 98 6.63 3.11 4.38
C SER A 98 5.99 4.38 4.89
N ALA A 99 4.69 4.35 5.12
CA ALA A 99 4.02 5.44 5.83
C ALA A 99 4.49 5.51 7.27
N LEU A 100 4.67 6.73 7.79
CA LEU A 100 4.85 6.92 9.22
C LEU A 100 3.57 6.57 9.97
N THR A 101 3.69 6.37 11.28
CA THR A 101 2.57 5.98 12.15
C THR A 101 1.36 6.89 11.97
N ASP A 102 0.20 6.27 11.77
CA ASP A 102 -1.10 6.92 11.54
C ASP A 102 -1.17 7.79 10.27
N LYS A 103 -0.16 7.74 9.39
CA LYS A 103 -0.11 8.53 8.14
C LYS A 103 -0.64 7.80 6.93
N ALA A 104 -1.15 6.59 7.09
CA ALA A 104 -1.80 5.86 6.01
C ALA A 104 -3.22 5.47 6.39
N SER A 105 -4.06 5.40 5.37
CA SER A 105 -5.47 5.06 5.50
C SER A 105 -5.95 4.34 4.26
N PHE A 106 -7.11 3.72 4.35
CA PHE A 106 -7.84 3.32 3.16
C PHE A 106 -9.28 3.82 3.21
N GLY A 107 -9.77 4.24 2.05
CA GLY A 107 -11.14 4.63 1.83
C GLY A 107 -11.91 3.50 1.16
N VAL A 108 -13.14 3.26 1.62
CA VAL A 108 -14.14 2.47 0.91
C VAL A 108 -15.21 3.45 0.43
N THR A 109 -15.42 3.50 -0.89
CA THR A 109 -16.47 4.34 -1.49
C THR A 109 -17.59 3.45 -2.01
N ASN A 110 -18.83 3.86 -1.78
CA ASN A 110 -20.03 3.32 -2.42
C ASN A 110 -20.63 4.42 -3.29
N GLY A 111 -20.54 4.29 -4.60
CA GLY A 111 -21.10 5.26 -5.54
C GLY A 111 -22.12 4.63 -6.47
N SER A 112 -23.02 5.46 -7.01
CA SER A 112 -23.89 5.09 -8.13
C SER A 112 -23.46 5.90 -9.34
N ILE A 113 -22.99 5.24 -10.40
CA ILE A 113 -23.01 5.82 -11.75
C ILE A 113 -24.25 5.24 -12.43
N THR A 114 -24.95 6.06 -13.20
CA THR A 114 -26.17 5.74 -13.96
C THR A 114 -26.16 4.31 -14.54
N GLY A 115 -26.65 3.33 -13.77
CA GLY A 115 -26.68 1.91 -14.17
C GLY A 115 -26.03 0.89 -13.22
N GLY A 116 -25.36 1.26 -12.12
CA GLY A 116 -24.86 0.30 -11.13
C GLY A 116 -24.17 0.93 -9.92
N ASP A 117 -24.16 0.18 -8.81
CA ASP A 117 -23.37 0.50 -7.62
C ASP A 117 -21.91 0.11 -7.88
N TYR A 118 -20.96 0.99 -7.55
CA TYR A 118 -19.52 0.70 -7.63
C TYR A 118 -18.86 0.89 -6.26
N HIS A 119 -17.96 -0.04 -5.95
CA HIS A 119 -17.13 -0.06 -4.76
C HIS A 119 -15.67 0.10 -5.16
N SER A 120 -15.09 1.27 -4.90
CA SER A 120 -13.64 1.42 -4.96
C SER A 120 -13.05 1.34 -3.56
N ILE A 121 -11.92 0.66 -3.45
CA ILE A 121 -11.06 0.75 -2.27
C ILE A 121 -9.77 1.46 -2.67
N GLN A 122 -9.39 2.45 -1.87
CA GLN A 122 -8.21 3.26 -2.13
C GLN A 122 -7.35 3.30 -0.88
N PHE A 123 -6.15 2.72 -0.96
CA PHE A 123 -5.13 2.82 0.06
C PHE A 123 -4.27 4.05 -0.24
N THR A 124 -4.03 4.90 0.75
CA THR A 124 -3.28 6.14 0.55
C THR A 124 -2.43 6.48 1.76
N THR A 125 -1.26 7.05 1.50
CA THR A 125 -0.55 7.84 2.52
C THR A 125 -1.05 9.28 2.50
N GLU A 126 -0.94 9.97 3.64
CA GLU A 126 -1.13 11.42 3.73
C GLU A 126 -0.19 12.14 2.76
N TYR A 127 -0.63 13.29 2.27
CA TYR A 127 0.17 14.12 1.38
C TYR A 127 1.23 14.89 2.17
N GLY A 128 2.49 14.82 1.76
CA GLY A 128 3.61 15.48 2.41
C GLY A 128 4.79 14.53 2.56
N THR A 129 6.00 15.05 2.37
CA THR A 129 7.25 14.28 2.42
C THR A 129 7.51 13.74 3.81
N GLU A 130 7.09 14.49 4.83
CA GLU A 130 7.20 14.16 6.24
C GLU A 130 6.37 12.96 6.69
N ASN A 131 5.54 12.39 5.81
CA ASN A 131 4.64 11.28 6.13
C ASN A 131 5.20 9.91 5.72
N LEU A 132 6.41 9.86 5.15
CA LEU A 132 7.06 8.66 4.64
C LEU A 132 8.41 8.42 5.34
N THR A 133 8.86 7.18 5.41
CA THR A 133 10.18 6.82 5.97
C THR A 133 11.31 7.26 5.05
N ASP A 134 11.15 6.99 3.75
CA ASP A 134 12.03 7.47 2.69
C ASP A 134 11.21 8.38 1.78
N ASP A 135 11.60 9.64 1.75
CA ASP A 135 10.88 10.72 1.07
C ASP A 135 11.51 11.08 -0.28
N THR A 136 12.57 10.38 -0.67
CA THR A 136 13.29 10.62 -1.92
C THR A 136 13.58 9.32 -2.67
N ILE A 137 13.30 9.34 -3.98
CA ILE A 137 13.63 8.27 -4.92
C ILE A 137 14.47 8.89 -6.03
N TYR A 138 15.79 8.72 -5.94
CA TYR A 138 16.75 9.51 -6.70
C TYR A 138 16.60 11.02 -6.45
N GLU A 139 16.38 11.79 -7.52
CA GLU A 139 16.20 13.24 -7.49
C GLU A 139 14.74 13.67 -7.27
N TYR A 140 13.84 12.69 -7.05
CA TYR A 140 12.42 12.93 -6.85
C TYR A 140 12.05 12.92 -5.40
N THR A 141 11.25 13.91 -5.00
CA THR A 141 10.65 13.97 -3.69
C THR A 141 9.27 13.30 -3.72
N LEU A 142 9.04 12.34 -2.84
CA LEU A 142 7.78 11.62 -2.70
C LEU A 142 6.79 12.43 -1.87
N LEU A 143 5.58 12.60 -2.39
CA LEU A 143 4.51 13.34 -1.73
C LEU A 143 3.39 12.44 -1.21
N SER A 144 3.06 11.38 -1.93
CA SER A 144 2.02 10.43 -1.51
C SER A 144 2.10 9.13 -2.32
N LEU A 145 1.74 8.02 -1.68
CA LEU A 145 1.49 6.75 -2.35
C LEU A 145 0.00 6.46 -2.36
N ASN A 146 -0.47 5.90 -3.46
CA ASN A 146 -1.88 5.57 -3.61
C ASN A 146 -2.06 4.26 -4.37
N ILE A 147 -2.84 3.32 -3.84
CA ILE A 147 -3.25 2.11 -4.57
C ILE A 147 -4.76 2.13 -4.65
N THR A 148 -5.29 2.14 -5.87
CA THR A 148 -6.74 2.10 -6.13
C THR A 148 -7.11 0.72 -6.65
N LEU A 149 -8.19 0.10 -6.14
CA LEU A 149 -8.84 -1.06 -6.75
C LEU A 149 -10.24 -0.65 -7.18
N GLU A 150 -10.51 -0.69 -8.48
CA GLU A 150 -11.85 -0.48 -9.05
C GLU A 150 -12.57 -1.82 -9.22
N PRO A 151 -13.91 -1.88 -9.11
CA PRO A 151 -14.68 -3.12 -9.14
C PRO A 151 -14.98 -3.63 -10.56
N VAL A 152 -15.20 -4.94 -10.75
CA VAL A 152 -15.69 -5.56 -12.01
C VAL A 152 -17.21 -5.37 -12.21
N TYR A 153 -17.83 -4.38 -11.58
CA TYR A 153 -19.26 -4.34 -11.21
C TYR A 153 -19.59 -5.28 -10.04
N PHE A 154 -20.00 -4.70 -8.92
CA PHE A 154 -20.47 -5.45 -7.76
C PHE A 154 -21.83 -4.90 -7.34
N ASN A 155 -22.75 -5.80 -6.96
CA ASN A 155 -24.11 -5.44 -6.58
C ASN A 155 -24.37 -5.78 -5.10
N GLY A 156 -23.52 -5.27 -4.21
CA GLY A 156 -23.66 -5.49 -2.77
C GLY A 156 -23.13 -4.31 -1.98
N ALA A 157 -23.91 -3.79 -1.03
CA ALA A 157 -23.48 -2.66 -0.22
C ALA A 157 -22.27 -3.05 0.66
N ALA A 158 -21.12 -2.41 0.45
CA ALA A 158 -19.99 -2.49 1.38
C ALA A 158 -20.38 -1.87 2.74
N SER A 159 -19.96 -2.51 3.84
CA SER A 159 -20.07 -1.89 5.16
C SER A 159 -19.23 -0.62 5.20
N LEU A 160 -19.87 0.51 5.53
CA LEU A 160 -19.21 1.81 5.73
C LEU A 160 -18.93 2.09 7.22
N THR A 161 -19.20 1.11 8.08
CA THR A 161 -19.05 1.22 9.54
C THR A 161 -17.91 0.37 10.08
N THR A 162 -17.52 -0.67 9.34
CA THR A 162 -16.43 -1.58 9.72
C THR A 162 -15.53 -1.85 8.51
N PRO A 163 -14.21 -1.91 8.71
CA PRO A 163 -13.28 -2.40 7.71
C PRO A 163 -13.68 -3.76 7.15
N PRO A 164 -13.30 -4.10 5.91
CA PRO A 164 -13.37 -5.47 5.43
C PRO A 164 -12.43 -6.36 6.25
N SER A 165 -12.89 -7.57 6.59
CA SER A 165 -12.07 -8.57 7.29
C SER A 165 -11.12 -9.33 6.37
N GLU A 166 -11.37 -9.28 5.07
CA GLU A 166 -10.54 -9.86 4.02
C GLU A 166 -10.66 -9.04 2.72
N LEU A 167 -9.66 -9.14 1.85
CA LEU A 167 -9.64 -8.48 0.55
C LEU A 167 -9.72 -9.53 -0.56
N ASP A 168 -10.90 -9.71 -1.15
CA ASP A 168 -11.11 -10.57 -2.32
C ASP A 168 -10.80 -9.82 -3.61
N LEU A 169 -9.62 -10.07 -4.19
CA LEU A 169 -9.18 -9.43 -5.44
C LEU A 169 -10.03 -9.81 -6.65
N SER A 170 -10.82 -10.90 -6.60
CA SER A 170 -11.68 -11.32 -7.71
C SER A 170 -12.88 -10.39 -7.94
N LEU A 171 -13.20 -9.55 -6.95
CA LEU A 171 -14.26 -8.54 -7.04
C LEU A 171 -13.82 -7.27 -7.79
N TYR A 172 -12.54 -7.15 -8.11
CA TYR A 172 -11.93 -5.95 -8.68
C TYR A 172 -11.50 -6.14 -10.15
N ASP A 173 -11.75 -5.12 -10.96
CA ASP A 173 -11.31 -5.05 -12.34
C ASP A 173 -9.84 -4.65 -12.34
N LEU A 174 -9.00 -5.67 -12.26
CA LEU A 174 -7.55 -5.53 -12.22
C LEU A 174 -6.96 -5.11 -13.57
N GLU A 175 -7.74 -5.22 -14.66
CA GLU A 175 -7.39 -4.73 -15.99
C GLU A 175 -7.84 -3.27 -16.19
N ASN A 176 -8.67 -2.73 -15.30
CA ASN A 176 -9.11 -1.35 -15.36
C ASN A 176 -7.92 -0.40 -15.23
N SER A 177 -7.81 0.56 -16.16
CA SER A 177 -6.77 1.59 -16.11
C SER A 177 -6.73 2.41 -14.81
N GLN A 178 -7.83 2.47 -14.06
CA GLN A 178 -7.91 3.16 -12.78
C GLN A 178 -7.48 2.30 -11.58
N THR A 179 -7.50 0.97 -11.72
CA THR A 179 -6.91 0.04 -10.76
C THR A 179 -5.40 0.08 -10.87
N GLY A 180 -4.70 0.32 -9.76
CA GLY A 180 -3.26 0.26 -9.72
C GLY A 180 -2.59 1.15 -8.68
N LEU A 181 -1.28 1.00 -8.60
CA LEU A 181 -0.39 1.89 -7.85
C LEU A 181 -0.29 3.24 -8.57
N LYS A 182 -0.25 4.33 -7.82
CA LYS A 182 0.06 5.70 -8.23
C LYS A 182 1.05 6.26 -7.20
N ILE A 183 2.21 6.68 -7.68
CA ILE A 183 3.20 7.37 -6.85
C ILE A 183 3.16 8.83 -7.24
N TYR A 184 2.88 9.70 -6.28
CA TYR A 184 2.92 11.14 -6.46
C TYR A 184 4.28 11.63 -6.04
N THR A 185 5.07 12.05 -7.03
CA THR A 185 6.34 12.73 -6.85
C THR A 185 6.22 14.19 -7.25
N THR A 186 7.11 15.02 -6.74
CA THR A 186 7.43 16.31 -7.37
C THR A 186 8.89 16.27 -7.82
N ASP A 187 9.13 16.76 -9.04
CA ASP A 187 10.41 17.38 -9.36
C ASP A 187 10.48 18.73 -8.62
N MET A 188 11.57 19.49 -8.69
CA MET A 188 11.56 20.86 -8.15
C MET A 188 10.60 21.83 -8.90
N GLY A 189 9.55 21.34 -9.60
CA GLY A 189 8.74 22.05 -10.58
C GLY A 189 7.24 21.64 -10.70
N TRP A 190 6.63 20.97 -9.72
CA TRP A 190 5.17 20.79 -9.58
C TRP A 190 4.43 19.86 -10.58
N SER A 191 5.11 18.91 -11.23
CA SER A 191 4.40 17.92 -12.08
C SER A 191 3.92 16.69 -11.27
N ASN A 192 2.64 16.69 -10.87
CA ASN A 192 1.97 15.50 -10.33
C ASN A 192 1.75 14.49 -11.45
N THR A 193 2.58 13.46 -11.57
CA THR A 193 2.25 12.37 -12.49
C THR A 193 2.19 11.02 -11.80
N PRO A 194 1.04 10.32 -11.89
CA PRO A 194 0.92 8.98 -11.36
C PRO A 194 1.73 8.01 -12.23
N LEU A 195 2.72 7.36 -11.63
CA LEU A 195 3.28 6.11 -12.13
C LEU A 195 2.24 5.01 -11.93
N ARG A 196 1.73 4.40 -13.00
CA ARG A 196 0.68 3.37 -12.90
C ARG A 196 1.26 1.97 -12.93
N GLY A 197 0.94 1.17 -11.93
CA GLY A 197 1.22 -0.26 -11.93
C GLY A 197 -0.07 -1.07 -11.91
N ASN A 198 -0.26 -1.99 -12.87
CA ASN A 198 -1.40 -2.91 -12.84
C ASN A 198 -1.15 -3.96 -11.76
N ILE A 199 -2.20 -4.30 -11.01
CA ILE A 199 -2.20 -5.46 -10.12
C ILE A 199 -2.48 -6.65 -11.01
N ASN A 200 -1.45 -7.41 -11.35
CA ASN A 200 -1.72 -8.76 -11.81
C ASN A 200 -1.94 -9.58 -10.54
N PRO A 201 -3.02 -10.36 -10.41
CA PRO A 201 -3.10 -11.39 -9.38
C PRO A 201 -2.07 -12.45 -9.78
N VAL A 202 -0.81 -12.19 -9.43
CA VAL A 202 0.25 -13.15 -9.67
C VAL A 202 -0.02 -14.28 -8.69
N PRO A 203 -0.29 -15.51 -9.15
CA PRO A 203 -0.35 -16.64 -8.26
C PRO A 203 1.04 -16.78 -7.64
N GLU A 204 1.11 -16.93 -6.32
CA GLU A 204 2.30 -16.95 -5.44
C GLU A 204 3.67 -17.21 -6.11
N PRO A 205 4.81 -16.70 -5.57
CA PRO A 205 6.16 -16.83 -6.14
C PRO A 205 6.57 -18.22 -6.67
N SER A 206 5.96 -19.30 -6.18
CA SER A 206 6.09 -20.67 -6.69
C SER A 206 5.73 -20.81 -8.18
N THR A 207 4.83 -19.96 -8.72
CA THR A 207 4.39 -19.96 -10.12
C THR A 207 5.49 -19.52 -11.07
N TYR A 208 6.30 -18.53 -10.67
CA TYR A 208 7.47 -18.11 -11.46
C TYR A 208 8.60 -19.12 -11.41
N ALA A 209 8.82 -19.78 -10.27
CA ALA A 209 9.76 -20.89 -10.18
C ALA A 209 9.34 -22.06 -11.11
N LEU A 210 8.05 -22.33 -11.21
CA LEU A 210 7.51 -23.34 -12.12
C LEU A 210 7.67 -22.93 -13.59
N MET A 211 7.35 -21.69 -13.95
CA MET A 211 7.48 -21.20 -15.33
C MET A 211 8.94 -21.06 -15.78
N GLY A 212 9.82 -20.55 -14.92
CA GLY A 212 11.27 -20.52 -15.15
C GLY A 212 11.85 -21.93 -15.27
N GLY A 213 11.39 -22.86 -14.43
CA GLY A 213 11.77 -24.28 -14.49
C GLY A 213 11.33 -24.98 -15.79
N VAL A 214 10.09 -24.74 -16.24
CA VAL A 214 9.55 -25.28 -17.50
C VAL A 214 10.27 -24.69 -18.71
N ALA A 215 10.55 -23.38 -18.72
CA ALA A 215 11.30 -22.73 -19.80
C ALA A 215 12.73 -23.29 -19.92
N MET A 216 13.41 -23.51 -18.78
CA MET A 216 14.76 -24.08 -18.74
C MET A 216 14.79 -25.55 -19.18
N LEU A 217 13.80 -26.35 -18.79
CA LEU A 217 13.62 -27.73 -19.25
C LEU A 217 13.34 -27.79 -20.76
N GLY A 218 12.50 -26.90 -21.27
CA GLY A 218 12.22 -26.76 -22.70
C GLY A 218 13.48 -26.42 -23.50
N LEU A 219 14.31 -25.49 -22.99
CA LEU A 219 15.58 -25.11 -23.63
C LEU A 219 16.61 -26.25 -23.59
N ALA A 220 16.70 -26.99 -22.49
CA ALA A 220 17.57 -28.16 -22.37
C ALA A 220 17.16 -29.30 -23.31
N ALA A 221 15.85 -29.55 -23.46
CA ALA A 221 15.32 -30.52 -24.40
C ALA A 221 15.59 -30.13 -25.86
N LEU A 222 15.45 -28.84 -26.20
CA LEU A 222 15.78 -28.31 -27.53
C LEU A 222 17.27 -28.44 -27.87
N ARG A 223 18.15 -28.18 -26.90
CA ARG A 223 19.61 -28.36 -27.07
C ARG A 223 19.99 -29.82 -27.28
N ARG A 224 19.38 -30.76 -26.55
CA ARG A 224 19.61 -32.20 -26.74
C ARG A 224 19.14 -32.71 -28.10
N ARG A 225 18.10 -32.10 -28.68
CA ARG A 225 17.55 -32.49 -29.98
C ARG A 225 18.40 -32.00 -31.17
N LYS A 226 19.19 -30.93 -31.00
CA LYS A 226 20.15 -30.43 -32.01
C LYS A 226 21.52 -31.09 -31.95
N ALA A 227 21.81 -31.83 -30.88
CA ALA A 227 23.09 -32.54 -30.68
C ALA A 227 23.06 -34.01 -31.12
N LYS A 228 21.93 -34.48 -31.68
CA LYS A 228 21.79 -35.75 -32.40
C LYS A 228 21.53 -35.45 -33.86
#